data_AF-A0A7J4S6N0-F1
#
_entry.id   AF-A0A7J4S6N0-F1
#
_cell.length_a   1.000
_cell.length_b   1.000
_cell.length_c   1.000
_cell.angle_alpha   90.00
_cell.angle_beta   90.00
_cell.angle_gamma   90.00
#
_symmetry.space_group_name_H-M   'P 1'
#
loop_
_entity.id
_entity.type
_entity.pdbx_description
1 polymer ?
#
loop_
_entity_poly.entity_id
_entity_poly.type
_entity_poly.pdbx_seq_one_letter_code
_entity_poly.pdbx_strand_id
1 'polypeptide(L)'
;MSRADRGSELMGLAVILLLTAFFVYHQVSGTGFFTGAFGIVEQVLFYGVVPFSVAVSSARFLLGRRNPVRPIDVLSSAWMAATCLWLAVGFPLDFAHLGDPLGPVGFLLSWVPNVLARFLFAVGGLASGFNAVYQALLYANVNRALVEPTTAPGGG
;
A
#
# COMPACT_ATOMS: atom_id res chain seq x y z
N MET A 1 21.22 1.31 -7.71
CA MET A 1 20.71 0.46 -6.62
C MET A 1 21.78 -0.54 -6.24
N SER A 2 22.05 -0.65 -4.95
CA SER A 2 22.88 -1.71 -4.36
C SER A 2 22.19 -3.08 -4.48
N ARG A 3 22.94 -4.18 -4.33
CA ARG A 3 22.36 -5.53 -4.18
C ARG A 3 21.40 -5.61 -2.98
N ALA A 4 21.69 -4.85 -1.93
CA ALA A 4 20.81 -4.73 -0.75
C ALA A 4 19.44 -4.13 -1.12
N ASP A 5 19.41 -3.05 -1.92
CA ASP A 5 18.17 -2.40 -2.36
C ASP A 5 17.29 -3.33 -3.20
N ARG A 6 17.91 -4.21 -4.00
CA ARG A 6 17.17 -5.21 -4.80
C ARG A 6 16.60 -6.32 -3.92
N GLY A 7 17.34 -6.73 -2.88
CA GLY A 7 16.89 -7.72 -1.91
C GLY A 7 15.66 -7.25 -1.13
N SER A 8 15.62 -5.97 -0.72
CA SER A 8 14.46 -5.41 -0.02
C SER A 8 13.20 -5.36 -0.88
N GLU A 9 13.33 -5.10 -2.19
CA GLU A 9 12.16 -5.08 -3.10
C GLU A 9 11.58 -6.50 -3.29
N LEU A 10 12.44 -7.53 -3.43
CA LEU A 10 11.99 -8.92 -3.53
C LEU A 10 11.33 -9.40 -2.23
N MET A 11 11.90 -9.03 -1.07
CA MET A 11 11.29 -9.33 0.23
C MET A 11 9.92 -8.66 0.36
N GLY A 12 9.80 -7.39 -0.01
CA GLY A 12 8.53 -6.67 0.00
C GLY A 12 7.47 -7.36 -0.86
N LEU A 13 7.84 -7.77 -2.08
CA LEU A 13 6.95 -8.51 -2.97
C LEU A 13 6.50 -9.84 -2.35
N ALA A 14 7.42 -10.62 -1.77
CA ALA A 14 7.09 -11.89 -1.12
C ALA A 14 6.10 -11.69 0.04
N VAL A 15 6.29 -10.65 0.86
CA VAL A 15 5.39 -10.31 1.97
C VAL A 15 4.01 -9.91 1.45
N ILE A 16 3.93 -9.08 0.40
CA ILE A 16 2.66 -8.69 -0.22
C ILE A 16 1.89 -9.93 -0.71
N LEU A 17 2.57 -10.84 -1.41
CA LEU A 17 1.95 -12.07 -1.91
C LEU A 17 1.47 -12.99 -0.79
N LEU A 18 2.27 -13.15 0.27
CA LEU A 18 1.89 -13.93 1.45
C LEU A 18 0.65 -13.35 2.13
N LEU A 19 0.64 -12.04 2.39
CA LEU A 19 -0.52 -11.35 2.98
C LEU A 19 -1.75 -11.46 2.08
N THR A 20 -1.58 -11.31 0.76
CA THR A 20 -2.69 -11.46 -0.20
C THR A 20 -3.26 -12.87 -0.13
N ALA A 21 -2.42 -13.91 -0.15
CA ALA A 21 -2.86 -15.29 -0.05
C ALA A 21 -3.61 -15.57 1.27
N PHE A 22 -3.13 -15.01 2.38
CA PHE A 22 -3.75 -15.12 3.69
C PHE A 22 -5.18 -14.52 3.70
N PHE A 23 -5.36 -13.32 3.15
CA PHE A 23 -6.69 -12.71 3.07
C PHE A 23 -7.60 -13.41 2.04
N VAL A 24 -7.06 -13.85 0.90
CA VAL A 24 -7.82 -14.66 -0.05
C VAL A 24 -8.33 -15.93 0.63
N TYR A 25 -7.51 -16.59 1.46
CA TYR A 25 -7.93 -17.75 2.23
C TYR A 25 -9.10 -17.44 3.16
N HIS A 26 -9.05 -16.33 3.92
CA HIS A 26 -10.16 -15.89 4.76
C HIS A 26 -11.47 -15.75 3.98
N GLN A 27 -11.38 -15.18 2.77
CA GLN A 27 -12.55 -14.89 1.93
C GLN A 27 -13.14 -16.17 1.32
N VAL A 28 -12.31 -17.06 0.76
CA VAL A 28 -12.81 -18.30 0.14
C VAL A 28 -13.27 -19.33 1.17
N SER A 29 -12.67 -19.32 2.37
CA SER A 29 -13.00 -20.27 3.44
C SER A 29 -14.14 -19.78 4.34
N GLY A 30 -14.63 -18.55 4.15
CA GLY A 30 -15.76 -18.03 4.92
C GLY A 30 -15.53 -17.96 6.42
N THR A 31 -14.30 -17.66 6.85
CA THR A 31 -13.89 -17.63 8.28
C THR A 31 -14.68 -16.66 9.16
N GLY A 32 -15.40 -15.69 8.58
CA GLY A 32 -16.06 -14.61 9.31
C GLY A 32 -15.26 -13.30 9.35
N PHE A 33 -13.98 -13.32 8.96
CA PHE A 33 -13.15 -12.10 8.91
C PHE A 33 -13.71 -11.03 7.96
N PHE A 34 -14.15 -11.43 6.76
CA PHE A 34 -14.89 -10.54 5.87
C PHE A 34 -16.38 -10.69 6.17
N THR A 35 -16.99 -9.61 6.66
CA THR A 35 -18.42 -9.61 7.00
C THR A 35 -19.28 -9.56 5.74
N GLY A 36 -20.60 -9.76 5.87
CA GLY A 36 -21.53 -9.63 4.74
C GLY A 36 -21.56 -8.24 4.09
N ALA A 37 -21.03 -7.21 4.75
CA ALA A 37 -20.86 -5.87 4.19
C ALA A 37 -19.64 -5.75 3.26
N PHE A 38 -18.75 -6.76 3.20
CA PHE A 38 -17.59 -6.77 2.32
C PHE A 38 -17.96 -7.16 0.88
N GLY A 39 -18.55 -6.21 0.17
CA GLY A 39 -19.04 -6.37 -1.19
C GLY A 39 -17.96 -6.20 -2.25
N ILE A 40 -18.41 -6.02 -3.49
CA ILE A 40 -17.53 -5.88 -4.65
C ILE A 40 -16.67 -4.60 -4.58
N VAL A 41 -17.21 -3.51 -4.03
CA VAL A 41 -16.49 -2.23 -3.91
C VAL A 41 -15.32 -2.40 -2.93
N GLU A 42 -15.59 -2.99 -1.78
CA GLU A 42 -14.60 -3.25 -0.74
C GLU A 42 -13.50 -4.19 -1.25
N GLN A 43 -13.89 -5.24 -1.99
CA GLN A 43 -12.95 -6.16 -2.63
C GLN A 43 -12.06 -5.47 -3.65
N VAL A 44 -12.63 -4.66 -4.55
CA VAL A 44 -11.87 -3.92 -5.56
C VAL A 44 -10.88 -2.96 -4.89
N LEU A 45 -11.30 -2.24 -3.85
CA LEU A 45 -10.41 -1.36 -3.11
C LEU A 45 -9.29 -2.15 -2.42
N PHE A 46 -9.66 -3.16 -1.62
CA PHE A 46 -8.71 -3.94 -0.81
C PHE A 46 -7.70 -4.71 -1.68
N TYR A 47 -8.15 -5.50 -2.65
CA TYR A 47 -7.26 -6.26 -3.51
C TYR A 47 -6.62 -5.41 -4.60
N GLY A 48 -7.23 -4.28 -4.97
CA GLY A 48 -6.67 -3.32 -5.93
C GLY A 48 -5.34 -2.72 -5.48
N VAL A 49 -5.07 -2.69 -4.17
CA VAL A 49 -3.76 -2.27 -3.62
C VAL A 49 -2.61 -3.17 -4.12
N VAL A 50 -2.87 -4.47 -4.30
CA VAL A 50 -1.84 -5.46 -4.66
C VAL A 50 -1.18 -5.14 -6.01
N PRO A 51 -1.91 -5.00 -7.14
CA PRO A 51 -1.29 -4.70 -8.42
C PRO A 51 -0.52 -3.38 -8.42
N PHE A 52 -0.98 -2.35 -7.70
CA PHE A 52 -0.22 -1.10 -7.55
C PHE A 52 1.10 -1.32 -6.80
N SER A 53 1.08 -2.08 -5.71
CA SER A 53 2.28 -2.39 -4.93
C SER A 53 3.29 -3.20 -5.75
N VAL A 54 2.82 -4.20 -6.51
CA VAL A 54 3.63 -4.99 -7.43
C VAL A 54 4.20 -4.11 -8.55
N ALA A 55 3.39 -3.23 -9.13
CA ALA A 55 3.81 -2.34 -10.21
C ALA A 55 4.92 -1.37 -9.75
N VAL A 56 4.77 -0.77 -8.57
CA VAL A 56 5.78 0.12 -7.99
C VAL A 56 7.10 -0.60 -7.76
N SER A 57 7.10 -1.75 -7.07
CA SER A 57 8.32 -2.51 -6.80
C SER A 57 8.99 -3.02 -8.08
N SER A 58 8.20 -3.48 -9.05
CA SER A 58 8.71 -3.91 -10.35
C SER A 58 9.32 -2.73 -11.13
N ALA A 59 8.66 -1.58 -11.16
CA ALA A 59 9.17 -0.38 -11.84
C ALA A 59 10.47 0.11 -11.21
N ARG A 60 10.61 0.09 -9.87
CA ARG A 60 11.85 0.45 -9.18
C ARG A 60 12.98 -0.52 -9.48
N PHE A 61 12.68 -1.82 -9.48
CA PHE A 61 13.65 -2.86 -9.81
C PHE A 61 14.19 -2.71 -11.24
N LEU A 62 13.31 -2.47 -12.21
CA LEU A 62 13.67 -2.35 -13.63
C LEU A 62 14.36 -1.03 -13.97
N LEU A 63 13.83 0.09 -13.48
CA LEU A 63 14.28 1.43 -13.91
C LEU A 63 15.48 1.94 -13.09
N GLY A 64 15.70 1.43 -11.88
CA GLY A 64 16.83 1.80 -11.02
C GLY A 64 16.90 3.29 -10.62
N ARG A 65 15.88 4.09 -10.97
CA ARG A 65 15.79 5.54 -10.76
C ARG A 65 14.42 5.87 -10.18
N ARG A 66 14.38 6.68 -9.12
CA ARG A 66 13.13 7.02 -8.41
C ARG A 66 12.20 7.97 -9.17
N ASN A 67 12.75 8.92 -9.95
CA ASN A 67 11.94 9.98 -10.56
C ASN A 67 10.85 9.51 -11.55
N PRO A 68 11.11 8.60 -12.50
CA PRO A 68 10.08 8.13 -13.44
C PRO A 68 9.00 7.26 -12.77
N VAL A 69 9.27 6.72 -11.58
CA VAL A 69 8.31 5.89 -10.84
C VAL A 69 7.34 6.73 -10.00
N ARG A 70 7.66 8.00 -9.74
CA ARG A 70 6.85 8.87 -8.85
C ARG A 70 5.37 8.97 -9.23
N PRO A 71 4.96 9.06 -10.52
CA PRO A 71 3.54 9.07 -10.86
C PRO A 71 2.81 7.80 -10.43
N ILE A 72 3.47 6.64 -10.55
CA ILE A 72 2.93 5.34 -10.11
C ILE A 72 2.86 5.31 -8.57
N ASP A 73 3.86 5.86 -7.89
CA ASP A 73 3.87 5.99 -6.42
C ASP A 73 2.71 6.88 -5.91
N VAL A 74 2.40 7.98 -6.61
CA VAL A 74 1.27 8.86 -6.28
C VAL A 74 -0.05 8.11 -6.42
N LEU A 75 -0.27 7.42 -7.55
CA LEU A 75 -1.50 6.64 -7.77
C LEU A 75 -1.64 5.52 -6.75
N SER A 76 -0.56 4.78 -6.49
CA SER A 76 -0.54 3.73 -5.47
C SER A 76 -0.87 4.26 -4.07
N SER A 77 -0.31 5.42 -3.70
CA SER A 77 -0.55 6.03 -2.39
C SER A 77 -1.96 6.58 -2.27
N ALA A 78 -2.49 7.18 -3.34
CA ALA A 78 -3.87 7.66 -3.39
C ALA A 78 -4.88 6.50 -3.32
N TRP A 79 -4.63 5.39 -4.03
CA TRP A 79 -5.46 4.19 -3.96
C TRP A 79 -5.44 3.58 -2.56
N MET A 80 -4.26 3.48 -1.94
CA MET A 80 -4.13 3.03 -0.55
C MET A 80 -4.90 3.95 0.40
N ALA A 81 -4.79 5.27 0.24
CA ALA A 81 -5.52 6.23 1.06
C ALA A 81 -7.04 6.03 0.94
N ALA A 82 -7.55 5.93 -0.29
CA ALA A 82 -8.97 5.69 -0.55
C ALA A 82 -9.44 4.37 0.07
N THR A 83 -8.68 3.29 -0.12
CA THR A 83 -8.97 1.96 0.43
C THR A 83 -9.05 2.00 1.96
N CYS A 84 -8.01 2.55 2.60
CA CYS A 84 -7.94 2.61 4.05
C CYS A 84 -9.04 3.49 4.66
N LEU A 85 -9.32 4.66 4.09
CA LEU A 85 -10.38 5.54 4.58
C LEU A 85 -11.77 4.93 4.37
N TRP A 86 -12.01 4.28 3.22
CA TRP A 86 -13.27 3.58 2.94
C TRP A 86 -13.51 2.46 3.96
N LEU A 87 -12.51 1.61 4.17
CA LEU A 87 -12.58 0.52 5.15
C LEU A 87 -12.62 1.03 6.58
N ALA A 88 -12.05 2.19 6.91
CA ALA A 88 -12.21 2.79 8.23
C ALA A 88 -13.65 3.28 8.49
N VAL A 89 -14.36 3.76 7.47
CA VAL A 89 -15.74 4.25 7.63
C VAL A 89 -16.74 3.10 7.65
N GLY A 90 -16.72 2.24 6.64
CA GLY A 90 -17.65 1.10 6.52
C GLY A 90 -17.30 -0.06 7.44
N PHE A 91 -16.01 -0.24 7.76
CA PHE A 91 -15.44 -1.30 8.59
C PHE A 91 -16.08 -2.68 8.43
N PRO A 92 -16.03 -3.26 7.21
CA PRO A 92 -16.65 -4.55 6.89
C PRO A 92 -15.81 -5.76 7.35
N LEU A 93 -14.94 -5.59 8.36
CA LEU A 93 -13.96 -6.58 8.81
C LEU A 93 -14.21 -6.97 10.27
N ASP A 94 -14.02 -8.25 10.60
CA ASP A 94 -14.07 -8.74 11.97
C ASP A 94 -12.75 -9.42 12.38
N PHE A 95 -11.96 -8.69 13.15
CA PHE A 95 -10.64 -9.11 13.62
C PHE A 95 -10.70 -10.21 14.67
N ALA A 96 -11.87 -10.52 15.24
CA ALA A 96 -12.04 -11.70 16.09
C ALA A 96 -11.63 -12.98 15.34
N HIS A 97 -11.89 -13.01 14.02
CA HIS A 97 -11.61 -14.14 13.14
C HIS A 97 -10.24 -14.08 12.46
N LEU A 98 -9.43 -13.04 12.70
CA LEU A 98 -8.14 -12.86 12.00
C LEU A 98 -7.17 -14.03 12.26
N GLY A 99 -7.22 -14.64 13.46
CA GLY A 99 -6.33 -15.74 13.82
C GLY A 99 -6.75 -17.11 13.26
N ASP A 100 -7.97 -17.26 12.75
CA ASP A 100 -8.59 -18.56 12.48
C ASP A 100 -7.78 -19.46 11.52
N PRO A 101 -7.21 -18.95 10.41
CA PRO A 101 -6.41 -19.77 9.49
C PRO A 101 -5.14 -20.35 10.11
N LEU A 102 -4.66 -19.77 11.21
CA LEU A 102 -3.40 -20.15 11.85
C LEU A 102 -3.57 -21.22 12.94
N GLY A 103 -4.81 -21.59 13.28
CA GLY A 103 -5.10 -22.61 14.27
C GLY A 103 -4.42 -22.33 15.61
N PRO A 104 -3.57 -23.24 16.14
CA PRO A 104 -2.96 -23.07 17.47
C PRO A 104 -2.10 -21.81 17.66
N VAL A 105 -1.53 -21.25 16.59
CA VAL A 105 -0.72 -20.02 16.65
C VAL A 105 -1.52 -18.75 16.33
N GLY A 106 -2.84 -18.87 16.15
CA GLY A 106 -3.75 -17.73 15.90
C GLY A 106 -3.78 -16.70 17.03
N PHE A 107 -3.36 -17.06 18.25
CA PHE A 107 -3.25 -16.12 19.37
C PHE A 107 -2.30 -14.94 19.09
N LEU A 108 -1.34 -15.11 18.15
CA LEU A 108 -0.43 -14.05 17.72
C LEU A 108 -1.17 -12.90 17.02
N LEU A 109 -2.36 -13.15 16.48
CA LEU A 109 -3.19 -12.17 15.78
C LEU A 109 -4.49 -11.83 16.53
N SER A 110 -4.90 -12.65 17.50
CA SER A 110 -6.18 -12.47 18.22
C SER A 110 -6.23 -11.28 19.17
N TRP A 111 -5.09 -10.65 19.45
CA TRP A 111 -5.01 -9.50 20.37
C TRP A 111 -5.46 -8.19 19.73
N VAL A 112 -5.72 -8.16 18.42
CA VAL A 112 -6.10 -6.94 17.69
C VAL A 112 -7.62 -6.74 17.75
N PRO A 113 -8.14 -5.81 18.57
CA PRO A 113 -9.59 -5.54 18.58
C PRO A 113 -10.01 -4.75 17.33
N ASN A 114 -11.28 -4.88 16.95
CA ASN A 114 -11.89 -4.16 15.83
C ASN A 114 -11.68 -2.63 15.91
N VAL A 115 -11.78 -2.06 17.12
CA VAL A 115 -11.55 -0.63 17.34
C VAL A 115 -10.11 -0.21 16.99
N LEU A 116 -9.12 -1.01 17.38
CA LEU A 116 -7.72 -0.74 17.07
C LEU A 116 -7.47 -0.87 15.56
N ALA A 117 -7.97 -1.93 14.94
CA ALA A 117 -7.84 -2.12 13.50
C ALA A 117 -8.47 -0.96 12.71
N ARG A 118 -9.68 -0.54 13.08
CA ARG A 118 -10.36 0.61 12.47
C ARG A 118 -9.54 1.89 12.59
N PHE A 119 -8.98 2.13 13.77
CA PHE A 119 -8.08 3.26 14.00
C PHE A 119 -6.83 3.19 13.12
N LEU A 120 -6.21 2.01 13.00
CA LEU A 120 -5.04 1.81 12.13
C LEU A 120 -5.37 2.06 10.65
N PHE A 121 -6.55 1.65 10.17
CA PHE A 121 -7.00 1.99 8.82
C PHE A 121 -7.15 3.50 8.64
N ALA A 122 -7.74 4.22 9.61
CA ALA A 122 -7.88 5.67 9.52
C ALA A 122 -6.50 6.36 9.46
N VAL A 123 -5.57 5.99 10.35
CA VAL A 123 -4.21 6.55 10.38
C VAL A 123 -3.45 6.19 9.10
N GLY A 124 -3.51 4.93 8.65
CA GLY A 124 -2.86 4.49 7.42
C GLY A 124 -3.39 5.20 6.19
N GLY A 125 -4.69 5.48 6.14
CA GLY A 125 -5.33 6.26 5.09
C GLY A 125 -4.83 7.70 5.05
N LEU A 126 -4.78 8.37 6.19
CA LEU A 126 -4.25 9.73 6.30
C LEU A 126 -2.76 9.80 5.92
N ALA A 127 -1.95 8.89 6.46
CA ALA A 127 -0.52 8.81 6.15
C ALA A 127 -0.27 8.59 4.64
N SER A 128 -1.06 7.70 4.02
CA SER A 128 -0.97 7.44 2.58
C SER A 128 -1.41 8.65 1.75
N GLY A 129 -2.44 9.38 2.21
CA GLY A 129 -2.87 10.63 1.59
C GLY A 129 -1.78 11.71 1.62
N PHE A 130 -1.15 11.93 2.79
CA PHE A 130 0.01 12.82 2.90
C PHE A 130 1.16 12.38 1.99
N ASN A 131 1.46 11.09 1.94
CA ASN A 131 2.51 10.56 1.06
C ASN A 131 2.20 10.79 -0.43
N ALA A 132 0.95 10.63 -0.86
CA ALA A 132 0.54 10.89 -2.23
C ALA A 132 0.80 12.36 -2.62
N VAL A 133 0.41 13.31 -1.75
CA VAL A 133 0.66 14.75 -1.96
C VAL A 133 2.16 15.03 -2.00
N TYR A 134 2.92 14.49 -1.05
CA TYR A 134 4.36 14.68 -0.98
C TYR A 134 5.08 14.19 -2.24
N GLN A 135 4.73 13.00 -2.74
CA GLN A 135 5.33 12.46 -3.96
C GLN A 135 4.97 13.26 -5.22
N ALA A 136 3.74 13.78 -5.29
CA ALA A 136 3.30 14.63 -6.38
C ALA A 136 4.09 15.95 -6.41
N LEU A 137 4.27 16.59 -5.25
CA LEU A 137 5.06 17.82 -5.13
C LEU A 137 6.52 17.60 -5.52
N LEU A 138 7.14 16.50 -5.06
CA LEU A 138 8.51 16.18 -5.44
C LEU A 138 8.65 15.92 -6.94
N TYR A 139 7.71 15.21 -7.55
CA TYR A 139 7.71 14.98 -9.00
C TYR A 139 7.63 16.31 -9.77
N ALA A 140 6.73 17.20 -9.38
CA ALA A 140 6.59 18.51 -10.00
C ALA A 140 7.85 19.37 -9.87
N ASN A 141 8.45 19.42 -8.67
CA ASN A 141 9.64 20.22 -8.40
C ASN A 141 10.88 19.70 -9.14
N VAL A 142 11.10 18.38 -9.18
CA VAL A 142 12.22 17.80 -9.92
C VAL A 142 12.08 18.07 -11.42
N ASN A 143 10.87 17.91 -11.98
CA ASN A 143 10.67 18.20 -13.40
C ASN A 143 10.89 19.68 -13.73
N ARG A 144 10.47 20.61 -12.86
CA ARG A 144 10.75 22.05 -13.04
C ARG A 144 12.25 22.34 -13.08
N ALA A 145 13.02 21.79 -12.14
CA ALA A 145 14.46 21.97 -12.07
C ALA A 145 15.23 21.36 -13.26
N LEU A 146 14.66 20.37 -13.95
CA LEU A 146 15.26 19.79 -15.17
C LEU A 146 14.90 20.58 -16.45
N VAL A 147 13.84 21.39 -16.40
CA VAL A 147 13.35 22.20 -17.54
C VAL A 147 13.94 23.60 -17.52
N GLU A 148 14.20 24.19 -16.35
CA GLU A 148 14.96 25.44 -16.26
C GLU A 148 16.42 25.17 -16.67
N PRO A 149 16.87 25.68 -17.84
CA PRO A 149 18.29 25.61 -18.17
C PRO A 149 19.01 26.47 -17.15
N THR A 150 20.10 25.96 -16.59
CA THR A 150 21.02 26.74 -15.78
C THR A 150 21.43 27.96 -16.60
N THR A 151 20.85 29.13 -16.32
CA THR A 151 21.42 30.42 -16.70
C THR A 151 22.65 30.61 -15.80
N ALA A 152 23.70 29.85 -16.09
CA ALA A 152 25.00 30.11 -15.54
C ALA A 152 25.39 31.53 -15.99
N PRO A 153 25.73 32.45 -15.07
CA PRO A 153 26.37 33.68 -15.46
C PRO A 153 27.69 33.29 -16.12
N GLY A 154 27.84 33.69 -17.38
CA GLY A 154 29.09 33.53 -18.12
C GLY A 154 30.25 34.16 -17.35
N GLY A 155 31.42 33.55 -17.50
CA GLY A 155 32.66 34.14 -17.06
C GLY A 155 32.85 35.55 -17.63
N GLY A 156 33.41 36.41 -16.79
CA GLY A 156 33.99 37.70 -17.10
C GLY A 156 35.04 37.99 -16.05
#